data_AF-A0A7C7US34-F1
#
_entry.id   AF-A0A7C7US34-F1
#
_cell.length_a   1.000
_cell.length_b   1.000
_cell.length_c   1.000
_cell.angle_alpha   90.00
_cell.angle_beta   90.00
_cell.angle_gamma   90.00
#
_symmetry.space_group_name_H-M   'P 1'
#
loop_
_entity.id
_entity.type
_entity.pdbx_description
1 polymer ?
#
loop_
_entity_poly.entity_id
_entity_poly.type
_entity_poly.pdbx_seq_one_letter_code
_entity_poly.pdbx_strand_id
1 'polypeptide(L)'
;MTKKKKRKRQKRLLQKRAQRESKRRRVQPRTSAASPFRVPAPLRSAGIPDERTLMAGLMEIDTLGDEPEFADFTLGEEVVDIVGEMIAESGKDIQRLEEAGQDEEIDHKISKARMSAMGKAITPAVKADIRRRLDQLSRRLQREGQSQRASGLAAISQILDFPPFPWVLFGPVRDAFDDAVREFINSLLIHTAVADAAGVPLAELTPERAVEVLADPAVRQRLEALYEQDEAFREMLDRQSDQARKGLMEDLFNGDLTLGLFTVEELVLLNALIYHQRQLKESRRELSDEEASASETAQIAQQAFQILNTPERRQRWRTRIAQLEAKSEELSGPMQAALLLFRTALTEPIEDSVLMPLLVTAYLGEARLQIERVESDPALREEMEKTLGQMLERLEHDEPPLA
;
A
#
# COMPACT_ATOMS: atom_id res chain seq x y z
N MET A 1 28.93 -0.87 61.74
CA MET A 1 28.19 -1.81 60.84
C MET A 1 26.75 -1.38 60.45
N THR A 2 26.39 -0.08 60.50
CA THR A 2 24.98 0.38 60.36
C THR A 2 24.63 0.99 58.98
N LYS A 3 25.61 1.39 58.17
CA LYS A 3 25.35 1.97 56.82
C LYS A 3 25.01 0.93 55.74
N LYS A 4 25.57 -0.29 55.80
CA LYS A 4 25.26 -1.38 54.85
C LYS A 4 23.83 -1.93 55.01
N LYS A 5 23.29 -1.97 56.24
CA LYS A 5 21.90 -2.40 56.49
C LYS A 5 20.86 -1.39 55.98
N LYS A 6 21.13 -0.08 56.03
CA LYS A 6 20.22 0.95 55.49
C LYS A 6 20.09 0.89 53.97
N ARG A 7 21.21 0.75 53.22
CA ARG A 7 21.18 0.61 51.75
C ARG A 7 20.45 -0.65 51.27
N LYS A 8 20.59 -1.77 51.98
CA LYS A 8 19.89 -3.03 51.63
C LYS A 8 18.37 -2.94 51.88
N ARG A 9 17.94 -2.17 52.89
CA ARG A 9 16.51 -1.93 53.18
C ARG A 9 15.88 -0.97 52.17
N GLN A 10 16.62 0.03 51.70
CA GLN A 10 16.18 0.98 50.67
C GLN A 10 16.04 0.32 49.29
N LYS A 11 16.98 -0.55 48.89
CA LYS A 11 16.87 -1.34 47.64
C LYS A 11 15.66 -2.29 47.65
N ARG A 12 15.36 -2.93 48.80
CA ARG A 12 14.17 -3.79 48.96
C ARG A 12 12.85 -3.00 48.94
N LEU A 13 12.84 -1.76 49.44
CA LEU A 13 11.67 -0.88 49.36
C LEU A 13 11.42 -0.36 47.94
N LEU A 14 12.48 -0.06 47.17
CA LEU A 14 12.37 0.33 45.77
C LEU A 14 11.94 -0.84 44.87
N GLN A 15 12.46 -2.05 45.09
CA GLN A 15 11.98 -3.25 44.38
C GLN A 15 10.52 -3.59 44.72
N LYS A 16 10.09 -3.42 45.99
CA LYS A 16 8.68 -3.59 46.38
C LYS A 16 7.76 -2.49 45.83
N ARG A 17 8.25 -1.27 45.59
CA ARG A 17 7.51 -0.21 44.88
C ARG A 17 7.43 -0.50 43.39
N ALA A 18 8.52 -0.89 42.74
CA ALA A 18 8.54 -1.26 41.32
C ALA A 18 7.66 -2.50 41.02
N GLN A 19 7.61 -3.49 41.91
CA GLN A 19 6.68 -4.62 41.78
C GLN A 19 5.21 -4.24 42.07
N ARG A 20 4.96 -3.20 42.88
CA ARG A 20 3.61 -2.65 43.08
C ARG A 20 3.18 -1.75 41.93
N GLU A 21 4.11 -1.08 41.25
CA GLU A 21 3.87 -0.30 40.02
C GLU A 21 3.72 -1.20 38.79
N SER A 22 4.48 -2.29 38.68
CA SER A 22 4.30 -3.27 37.58
C SER A 22 3.00 -4.08 37.75
N LYS A 23 2.60 -4.39 38.99
CA LYS A 23 1.27 -4.96 39.27
C LYS A 23 0.13 -3.93 39.16
N ARG A 24 0.40 -2.63 39.27
CA ARG A 24 -0.57 -1.56 38.94
C ARG A 24 -0.66 -1.27 37.44
N ARG A 25 0.39 -1.52 36.66
CA ARG A 25 0.38 -1.40 35.18
C ARG A 25 -0.16 -2.64 34.46
N ARG A 26 -0.32 -3.77 35.16
CA ARG A 26 -0.94 -5.01 34.61
C ARG A 26 -2.26 -5.41 35.25
N VAL A 27 -2.89 -4.50 35.99
CA VAL A 27 -4.30 -4.60 36.35
C VAL A 27 -4.93 -3.29 35.93
N GLN A 28 -5.40 -3.23 34.67
CA GLN A 28 -6.54 -2.38 34.36
C GLN A 28 -7.58 -2.67 35.46
N PRO A 29 -8.09 -1.65 36.16
CA PRO A 29 -9.29 -1.86 36.93
C PRO A 29 -10.34 -2.34 35.92
N ARG A 30 -10.83 -3.57 36.08
CA ARG A 30 -12.21 -3.86 35.75
C ARG A 30 -13.03 -2.88 36.59
N THR A 31 -13.34 -1.72 36.04
CA THR A 31 -14.45 -0.89 36.51
C THR A 31 -15.74 -1.58 36.09
N SER A 32 -16.00 -2.74 36.70
CA SER A 32 -17.35 -3.13 37.10
C SER A 32 -17.69 -2.33 38.36
N ALA A 33 -17.76 -1.02 38.20
CA ALA A 33 -18.56 -0.17 39.06
C ALA A 33 -19.61 0.40 38.10
N ALA A 34 -20.80 -0.17 38.18
CA ALA A 34 -21.97 0.42 37.55
C ALA A 34 -22.06 1.88 38.02
N SER A 35 -21.64 2.81 37.18
CA SER A 35 -22.12 4.18 37.27
C SER A 35 -23.64 4.09 37.08
N PRO A 36 -24.46 4.55 38.04
CA PRO A 36 -25.91 4.59 37.86
C PRO A 36 -26.33 5.61 36.78
N PHE A 37 -25.38 6.34 36.20
CA PHE A 37 -25.56 7.23 35.04
C PHE A 37 -24.85 6.71 33.79
N ARG A 38 -24.84 5.39 33.58
CA ARG A 38 -24.69 4.85 32.23
C ARG A 38 -25.99 5.18 31.50
N VAL A 39 -26.00 6.26 30.73
CA VAL A 39 -26.98 6.38 29.64
C VAL A 39 -26.84 5.08 28.85
N PRO A 40 -27.90 4.26 28.73
CA PRO A 40 -27.82 3.03 27.97
C PRO A 40 -27.24 3.39 26.60
N ALA A 41 -26.25 2.61 26.13
CA ALA A 41 -26.00 2.56 24.70
C ALA A 41 -27.39 2.35 24.07
N PRO A 42 -27.82 3.20 23.12
CA PRO A 42 -29.09 2.95 22.46
C PRO A 42 -28.99 1.53 21.93
N LEU A 43 -29.80 0.67 22.52
CA LEU A 43 -30.12 -0.63 21.97
C LEU A 43 -30.33 -0.39 20.48
N ARG A 44 -29.70 -1.24 19.66
CA ARG A 44 -30.00 -1.36 18.23
C ARG A 44 -31.49 -1.65 18.09
N SER A 45 -32.32 -0.63 18.20
CA SER A 45 -33.67 -0.62 17.73
C SER A 45 -33.52 -0.61 16.22
N ALA A 46 -34.02 -1.67 15.58
CA ALA A 46 -34.31 -1.70 14.16
C ALA A 46 -35.42 -0.66 13.87
N GLY A 47 -35.08 0.61 14.04
CA GLY A 47 -35.91 1.77 13.79
C GLY A 47 -35.14 2.71 12.89
N ILE A 48 -35.87 3.34 11.97
CA ILE A 48 -35.34 4.36 11.05
C ILE A 48 -34.56 5.39 11.90
N PRO A 49 -33.31 5.72 11.55
CA PRO A 49 -32.53 6.71 12.28
C PRO A 49 -33.30 8.03 12.40
N ASP A 50 -33.18 8.71 13.55
CA ASP A 50 -33.72 10.06 13.68
C ASP A 50 -33.12 10.96 12.59
N GLU A 51 -33.97 11.78 11.96
CA GLU A 51 -33.63 12.58 10.79
C GLU A 51 -32.41 13.48 11.05
N ARG A 52 -32.30 14.04 12.25
CA ARG A 52 -31.15 14.87 12.64
C ARG A 52 -29.84 14.08 12.69
N THR A 53 -29.90 12.83 13.14
CA THR A 53 -28.73 11.94 13.20
C THR A 53 -28.32 11.51 11.80
N LEU A 54 -29.31 11.24 10.94
CA LEU A 54 -29.06 10.93 9.54
C LEU A 54 -28.45 12.11 8.78
N MET A 55 -29.00 13.31 8.95
CA MET A 55 -28.48 14.52 8.32
C MET A 55 -27.07 14.84 8.78
N ALA A 56 -26.76 14.68 10.07
CA ALA A 56 -25.41 14.83 10.58
C ALA A 56 -24.44 13.85 9.90
N GLY A 57 -24.86 12.59 9.69
CA GLY A 57 -24.08 11.63 8.91
C GLY A 57 -23.91 12.04 7.45
N LEU A 58 -24.99 12.43 6.77
CA LEU A 58 -24.97 12.84 5.37
C LEU A 58 -24.08 14.08 5.12
N MET A 59 -23.96 15.00 6.08
CA MET A 59 -23.07 16.15 5.96
C MET A 59 -21.58 15.78 5.93
N GLU A 60 -21.23 14.62 6.49
CA GLU A 60 -19.84 14.15 6.58
C GLU A 60 -19.49 13.12 5.51
N ILE A 61 -20.48 12.65 4.75
CA ILE A 61 -20.34 11.51 3.84
C ILE A 61 -19.39 11.80 2.67
N ASP A 62 -19.26 13.08 2.32
CA ASP A 62 -18.35 13.58 1.29
C ASP A 62 -16.89 13.57 1.76
N THR A 63 -16.64 13.84 3.05
CA THR A 63 -15.28 13.94 3.62
C THR A 63 -14.80 12.62 4.24
N LEU A 64 -15.52 11.52 4.03
CA LEU A 64 -15.11 10.21 4.57
C LEU A 64 -13.81 9.68 3.95
N GLY A 65 -13.42 10.16 2.77
CA GLY A 65 -12.16 9.78 2.12
C GLY A 65 -10.93 10.19 2.92
N ASP A 66 -11.04 11.25 3.75
CA ASP A 66 -9.94 11.73 4.59
C ASP A 66 -9.73 10.87 5.85
N GLU A 67 -10.65 9.96 6.14
CA GLU A 67 -10.55 9.09 7.32
C GLU A 67 -9.63 7.90 7.05
N PRO A 68 -8.82 7.47 8.03
CA PRO A 68 -7.85 6.39 7.85
C PRO A 68 -8.51 5.05 7.48
N GLU A 69 -9.76 4.83 7.87
CA GLU A 69 -10.54 3.65 7.47
C GLU A 69 -10.92 3.63 5.97
N PHE A 70 -10.71 4.70 5.21
CA PHE A 70 -11.01 4.78 3.77
C PHE A 70 -9.79 5.11 2.90
N ALA A 71 -8.60 5.28 3.49
CA ALA A 71 -7.40 5.70 2.78
C ALA A 71 -6.97 4.77 1.62
N ASP A 72 -7.33 3.48 1.70
CA ASP A 72 -7.03 2.42 0.73
C ASP A 72 -8.30 1.87 0.07
N PHE A 73 -9.40 2.63 0.06
CA PHE A 73 -10.66 2.17 -0.52
C PHE A 73 -10.59 2.08 -2.05
N THR A 74 -11.04 0.95 -2.60
CA THR A 74 -11.13 0.72 -4.05
C THR A 74 -12.49 0.12 -4.43
N LEU A 75 -12.88 0.28 -5.70
CA LEU A 75 -14.13 -0.27 -6.24
C LEU A 75 -13.99 -1.70 -6.79
N GLY A 76 -12.79 -2.30 -6.69
CA GLY A 76 -12.46 -3.59 -7.27
C GLY A 76 -12.13 -3.53 -8.77
N GLU A 77 -11.70 -4.65 -9.34
CA GLU A 77 -11.18 -4.75 -10.72
C GLU A 77 -12.25 -4.48 -11.80
N GLU A 78 -13.51 -4.85 -11.54
CA GLU A 78 -14.63 -4.69 -12.48
C GLU A 78 -14.92 -3.21 -12.84
N VAL A 79 -14.44 -2.26 -12.04
CA VAL A 79 -14.67 -0.83 -12.29
C VAL A 79 -14.11 -0.37 -13.63
N VAL A 80 -13.01 -0.96 -14.08
CA VAL A 80 -12.32 -0.61 -15.34
C VAL A 80 -13.21 -0.93 -16.53
N ASP A 81 -13.84 -2.10 -16.54
CA ASP A 81 -14.78 -2.51 -17.61
C ASP A 81 -16.01 -1.62 -17.64
N ILE A 82 -16.55 -1.27 -16.47
CA ILE A 82 -17.72 -0.39 -16.33
C ILE A 82 -17.43 1.01 -16.86
N VAL A 83 -16.24 1.55 -16.57
CA VAL A 83 -15.78 2.83 -17.11
C VAL A 83 -15.57 2.75 -18.62
N GLY A 84 -15.00 1.65 -19.12
CA GLY A 84 -14.84 1.39 -20.55
C GLY A 84 -16.17 1.38 -21.31
N GLU A 85 -17.17 0.66 -20.80
CA GLU A 85 -18.55 0.67 -21.33
C GLU A 85 -19.12 2.09 -21.34
N MET A 86 -19.00 2.80 -20.21
CA MET A 86 -19.51 4.17 -20.06
C MET A 86 -18.96 5.11 -21.14
N ILE A 87 -17.65 5.07 -21.38
CA ILE A 87 -16.99 5.92 -22.38
C ILE A 87 -17.40 5.49 -23.79
N ALA A 88 -17.42 4.18 -24.09
CA ALA A 88 -17.77 3.66 -25.41
C ALA A 88 -19.22 3.97 -25.80
N GLU A 89 -20.17 3.83 -24.87
CA GLU A 89 -21.59 4.14 -25.07
C GLU A 89 -21.82 5.65 -25.23
N SER A 90 -21.07 6.47 -24.49
CA SER A 90 -21.23 7.92 -24.51
C SER A 90 -20.59 8.57 -25.75
N GLY A 91 -19.48 8.02 -26.25
CA GLY A 91 -18.66 8.67 -27.31
C GLY A 91 -19.42 8.95 -28.61
N LYS A 92 -20.21 7.99 -29.12
CA LYS A 92 -20.94 8.15 -30.40
C LYS A 92 -22.00 9.25 -30.35
N ASP A 93 -22.61 9.43 -29.20
CA ASP A 93 -23.68 10.40 -29.05
C ASP A 93 -23.16 11.76 -28.58
N ILE A 94 -22.08 11.81 -27.79
CA ILE A 94 -21.39 13.06 -27.45
C ILE A 94 -20.90 13.72 -28.75
N GLN A 95 -20.26 12.98 -29.66
CA GLN A 95 -19.78 13.52 -30.93
C GLN A 95 -20.90 14.14 -31.78
N ARG A 96 -22.09 13.53 -31.80
CA ARG A 96 -23.26 14.10 -32.50
C ARG A 96 -23.79 15.37 -31.85
N LEU A 97 -23.78 15.43 -30.52
CA LEU A 97 -24.22 16.59 -29.76
C LEU A 97 -23.21 17.75 -29.86
N GLU A 98 -21.91 17.45 -29.94
CA GLU A 98 -20.85 18.42 -30.18
C GLU A 98 -21.00 19.06 -31.57
N GLU A 99 -21.25 18.25 -32.60
CA GLU A 99 -21.54 18.75 -33.95
C GLU A 99 -22.80 19.63 -34.00
N ALA A 100 -23.75 19.39 -33.09
CA ALA A 100 -24.97 20.18 -32.94
C ALA A 100 -24.82 21.40 -32.01
N GLY A 101 -23.67 21.58 -31.34
CA GLY A 101 -23.42 22.67 -30.39
C GLY A 101 -24.29 22.63 -29.14
N GLN A 102 -24.69 21.43 -28.69
CA GLN A 102 -25.61 21.24 -27.56
C GLN A 102 -24.87 20.94 -26.24
N ASP A 103 -24.06 21.89 -25.78
CA ASP A 103 -23.16 21.73 -24.62
C ASP A 103 -23.88 21.29 -23.32
N GLU A 104 -25.05 21.88 -23.01
CA GLU A 104 -25.83 21.49 -21.82
C GLU A 104 -26.34 20.03 -21.90
N GLU A 105 -26.66 19.55 -23.10
CA GLU A 105 -27.11 18.17 -23.31
C GLU A 105 -25.94 17.17 -23.18
N ILE A 106 -24.73 17.57 -23.58
CA ILE A 106 -23.50 16.82 -23.37
C ILE A 106 -23.25 16.62 -21.87
N ASP A 107 -23.27 17.70 -21.09
CA ASP A 107 -23.04 17.65 -19.64
C ASP A 107 -24.08 16.78 -18.92
N HIS A 108 -25.35 16.91 -19.31
CA HIS A 108 -26.42 16.07 -18.76
C HIS A 108 -26.20 14.59 -19.07
N LYS A 109 -25.76 14.28 -20.29
CA LYS A 109 -25.52 12.91 -20.75
C LYS A 109 -24.33 12.28 -20.04
N ILE A 110 -23.22 13.00 -19.92
CA ILE A 110 -22.03 12.56 -19.15
C ILE A 110 -22.42 12.31 -17.70
N SER A 111 -23.14 13.23 -17.07
CA SER A 111 -23.60 13.09 -15.68
C SER A 111 -24.47 11.86 -15.49
N LYS A 112 -25.39 11.60 -16.42
CA LYS A 112 -26.28 10.43 -16.37
C LYS A 112 -25.52 9.12 -16.56
N ALA A 113 -24.60 9.07 -17.53
CA ALA A 113 -23.75 7.91 -17.77
C ALA A 113 -22.91 7.60 -16.53
N ARG A 114 -22.30 8.62 -15.93
CA ARG A 114 -21.50 8.51 -14.69
C ARG A 114 -22.33 8.00 -13.51
N MET A 115 -23.52 8.56 -13.27
CA MET A 115 -24.39 8.07 -12.20
C MET A 115 -24.78 6.60 -12.40
N SER A 116 -25.06 6.20 -13.64
CA SER A 116 -25.40 4.81 -13.97
C SER A 116 -24.20 3.88 -13.77
N ALA A 117 -23.03 4.26 -14.27
CA ALA A 117 -21.80 3.49 -14.15
C ALA A 117 -21.37 3.32 -12.69
N MET A 118 -21.42 4.40 -11.91
CA MET A 118 -21.16 4.34 -10.47
C MET A 118 -22.16 3.41 -9.76
N GLY A 119 -23.44 3.45 -10.13
CA GLY A 119 -24.43 2.51 -9.63
C GLY A 119 -24.10 1.04 -9.92
N LYS A 120 -23.54 0.74 -11.10
CA LYS A 120 -23.06 -0.61 -11.48
C LYS A 120 -21.81 -1.00 -10.67
N ALA A 121 -20.88 -0.08 -10.45
CA ALA A 121 -19.63 -0.32 -9.74
C ALA A 121 -19.83 -0.68 -8.26
N ILE A 122 -20.97 -0.32 -7.67
CA ILE A 122 -21.31 -0.67 -6.28
C ILE A 122 -21.89 -2.08 -6.18
N THR A 123 -20.98 -3.05 -6.32
CA THR A 123 -21.26 -4.48 -6.16
C THR A 123 -21.64 -4.83 -4.71
N PRO A 124 -22.26 -6.00 -4.47
CA PRO A 124 -22.53 -6.47 -3.11
C PRO A 124 -21.26 -6.55 -2.23
N ALA A 125 -20.10 -6.87 -2.83
CA ALA A 125 -18.82 -6.92 -2.13
C ALA A 125 -18.36 -5.52 -1.71
N VAL A 126 -18.43 -4.55 -2.62
CA VAL A 126 -18.11 -3.13 -2.32
C VAL A 126 -19.02 -2.60 -1.22
N LYS A 127 -20.33 -2.88 -1.26
CA LYS A 127 -21.25 -2.50 -0.18
C LYS A 127 -20.88 -3.12 1.17
N ALA A 128 -20.48 -4.39 1.18
CA ALA A 128 -20.06 -5.06 2.41
C ALA A 128 -18.78 -4.44 2.98
N ASP A 129 -17.83 -4.05 2.14
CA ASP A 129 -16.61 -3.39 2.57
C ASP A 129 -16.88 -1.97 3.12
N ILE A 130 -17.70 -1.17 2.43
CA ILE A 130 -18.12 0.15 2.92
C ILE A 130 -18.76 0.03 4.32
N ARG A 131 -19.66 -0.94 4.53
CA ARG A 131 -20.24 -1.18 5.86
C ARG A 131 -19.19 -1.51 6.91
N ARG A 132 -18.26 -2.41 6.57
CA ARG A 132 -17.17 -2.80 7.46
C ARG A 132 -16.34 -1.59 7.88
N ARG A 133 -15.99 -0.71 6.93
CA ARG A 133 -15.22 0.52 7.17
C ARG A 133 -16.02 1.54 7.99
N LEU A 134 -17.29 1.78 7.68
CA LEU A 134 -18.18 2.64 8.48
C LEU A 134 -18.34 2.13 9.92
N ASP A 135 -18.47 0.82 10.11
CA ASP A 135 -18.54 0.19 11.43
C ASP A 135 -17.24 0.36 12.22
N GLN A 136 -16.09 0.23 11.57
CA GLN A 136 -14.77 0.44 12.19
C GLN A 136 -14.60 1.90 12.62
N LEU A 137 -14.90 2.83 11.72
CA LEU A 137 -14.85 4.27 11.97
C LEU A 137 -15.80 4.66 13.11
N SER A 138 -17.06 4.20 13.09
CA SER A 138 -18.02 4.44 14.17
C SER A 138 -17.51 3.94 15.52
N ARG A 139 -16.91 2.73 15.57
CA ARG A 139 -16.31 2.19 16.81
C ARG A 139 -15.11 3.00 17.28
N ARG A 140 -14.26 3.51 16.38
CA ARG A 140 -13.13 4.37 16.74
C ARG A 140 -13.63 5.68 17.35
N LEU A 141 -14.55 6.36 16.66
CA LEU A 141 -15.15 7.61 17.11
C LEU A 141 -15.86 7.47 18.47
N GLN A 142 -16.51 6.34 18.73
CA GLN A 142 -17.07 6.05 20.06
C GLN A 142 -16.01 6.01 21.16
N ARG A 143 -14.83 5.41 20.89
CA ARG A 143 -13.72 5.35 21.85
C ARG A 143 -13.09 6.73 22.08
N GLU A 144 -13.06 7.56 21.04
CA GLU A 144 -12.57 8.95 21.08
C GLU A 144 -13.58 9.93 21.72
N GLY A 145 -14.80 9.48 22.03
CA GLY A 145 -15.84 10.30 22.66
C GLY A 145 -16.69 11.10 21.67
N GLN A 146 -16.53 10.89 20.36
CA GLN A 146 -17.30 11.53 19.29
C GLN A 146 -18.62 10.79 19.04
N SER A 147 -19.47 10.70 20.06
CA SER A 147 -20.66 9.86 20.06
C SER A 147 -21.72 10.26 19.03
N GLN A 148 -21.90 11.57 18.78
CA GLN A 148 -22.86 12.08 17.79
C GLN A 148 -22.44 11.70 16.37
N ARG A 149 -21.16 11.91 16.05
CA ARG A 149 -20.54 11.53 14.78
C ARG A 149 -20.66 10.03 14.53
N ALA A 150 -20.28 9.22 15.51
CA ALA A 150 -20.39 7.77 15.43
C ALA A 150 -21.83 7.28 15.21
N SER A 151 -22.82 7.98 15.78
CA SER A 151 -24.24 7.68 15.58
C SER A 151 -24.72 8.05 14.18
N GLY A 152 -24.25 9.17 13.63
CA GLY A 152 -24.50 9.59 12.25
C GLY A 152 -23.98 8.57 11.23
N LEU A 153 -22.77 8.05 11.41
CA LEU A 153 -22.21 7.02 10.54
C LEU A 153 -22.94 5.68 10.64
N ALA A 154 -23.35 5.30 11.85
CA ALA A 154 -24.18 4.11 12.05
C ALA A 154 -25.55 4.25 11.36
N ALA A 155 -26.09 5.47 11.30
CA ALA A 155 -27.31 5.78 10.55
C ALA A 155 -27.08 5.68 9.03
N ILE A 156 -25.98 6.23 8.50
CA ILE A 156 -25.60 6.08 7.09
C ILE A 156 -25.55 4.59 6.70
N SER A 157 -24.86 3.76 7.50
CA SER A 157 -24.72 2.33 7.22
C SER A 157 -26.07 1.60 7.08
N GLN A 158 -27.14 2.09 7.71
CA GLN A 158 -28.48 1.52 7.62
C GLN A 158 -29.21 1.94 6.34
N ILE A 159 -28.91 3.13 5.82
CA ILE A 159 -29.59 3.66 4.63
C ILE A 159 -28.94 3.23 3.31
N LEU A 160 -27.73 2.65 3.33
CA LEU A 160 -27.04 2.14 2.14
C LEU A 160 -27.82 1.03 1.38
N ASP A 161 -28.75 0.35 2.07
CA ASP A 161 -29.61 -0.67 1.47
C ASP A 161 -30.88 -0.12 0.82
N PHE A 162 -31.22 1.14 1.04
CA PHE A 162 -32.41 1.73 0.45
C PHE A 162 -32.14 2.11 -1.01
N PRO A 163 -32.85 1.52 -1.98
CA PRO A 163 -32.74 1.95 -3.37
C PRO A 163 -33.55 3.25 -3.59
N PRO A 164 -33.05 4.24 -4.36
CA PRO A 164 -31.71 4.41 -4.90
C PRO A 164 -30.86 5.34 -4.00
N PHE A 165 -29.96 4.77 -3.20
CA PHE A 165 -28.96 5.58 -2.49
C PHE A 165 -28.08 6.32 -3.51
N PRO A 166 -27.93 7.66 -3.42
CA PRO A 166 -27.19 8.46 -4.38
C PRO A 166 -25.68 8.34 -4.14
N TRP A 167 -25.07 7.28 -4.67
CA TRP A 167 -23.64 6.97 -4.49
C TRP A 167 -22.70 8.10 -4.91
N VAL A 168 -23.13 8.99 -5.81
CA VAL A 168 -22.39 10.20 -6.20
C VAL A 168 -22.09 11.16 -5.05
N LEU A 169 -22.90 11.11 -3.99
CA LEU A 169 -22.69 11.90 -2.77
C LEU A 169 -21.71 11.24 -1.81
N PHE A 170 -21.43 9.95 -1.96
CA PHE A 170 -20.54 9.22 -1.07
C PHE A 170 -19.10 9.45 -1.51
N GLY A 171 -18.39 10.35 -0.82
CA GLY A 171 -17.05 10.83 -1.17
C GLY A 171 -16.08 9.71 -1.59
N PRO A 172 -15.83 8.70 -0.74
CA PRO A 172 -14.90 7.61 -1.08
C PRO A 172 -15.24 6.85 -2.37
N VAL A 173 -16.54 6.69 -2.66
CA VAL A 173 -16.99 6.00 -3.88
C VAL A 173 -16.79 6.91 -5.08
N ARG A 174 -17.16 8.19 -4.97
CA ARG A 174 -16.95 9.16 -6.04
C ARG A 174 -15.47 9.27 -6.37
N ASP A 175 -14.61 9.41 -5.35
CA ASP A 175 -13.19 9.64 -5.52
C ASP A 175 -12.53 8.39 -6.14
N ALA A 176 -12.83 7.18 -5.64
CA ALA A 176 -12.34 5.94 -6.24
C ALA A 176 -12.84 5.72 -7.68
N PHE A 177 -14.07 6.14 -7.99
CA PHE A 177 -14.60 6.07 -9.36
C PHE A 177 -13.88 7.07 -10.28
N ASP A 178 -13.62 8.28 -9.81
CA ASP A 178 -12.94 9.32 -10.58
C ASP A 178 -11.49 8.97 -10.84
N ASP A 179 -10.83 8.34 -9.87
CA ASP A 179 -9.49 7.80 -10.04
C ASP A 179 -9.48 6.67 -11.08
N ALA A 180 -10.45 5.75 -11.04
CA ALA A 180 -10.61 4.71 -12.07
C ALA A 180 -10.87 5.29 -13.47
N VAL A 181 -11.70 6.34 -13.59
CA VAL A 181 -11.92 7.06 -14.86
C VAL A 181 -10.64 7.70 -15.37
N ARG A 182 -9.90 8.39 -14.49
CA ARG A 182 -8.63 9.04 -14.83
C ARG A 182 -7.60 8.01 -15.28
N GLU A 183 -7.49 6.89 -14.58
CA GLU A 183 -6.59 5.79 -14.91
C GLU A 183 -6.93 5.17 -16.27
N PHE A 184 -8.21 4.90 -16.53
CA PHE A 184 -8.67 4.38 -17.82
C PHE A 184 -8.33 5.34 -18.97
N ILE A 185 -8.63 6.63 -18.81
CA ILE A 185 -8.34 7.65 -19.84
C ILE A 185 -6.83 7.76 -20.09
N ASN A 186 -6.01 7.81 -19.04
CA ASN A 186 -4.56 7.86 -19.19
C ASN A 186 -4.02 6.63 -19.92
N SER A 187 -4.50 5.44 -19.56
CA SER A 187 -4.15 4.19 -20.24
C SER A 187 -4.54 4.25 -21.72
N LEU A 188 -5.76 4.69 -22.04
CA LEU A 188 -6.24 4.84 -23.41
C LEU A 188 -5.38 5.80 -24.23
N LEU A 189 -4.98 6.94 -23.66
CA LEU A 189 -4.12 7.91 -24.31
C LEU A 189 -2.72 7.35 -24.59
N ILE A 190 -2.13 6.61 -23.65
CA ILE A 190 -0.84 5.93 -23.86
C ILE A 190 -0.95 4.91 -24.99
N HIS A 191 -1.97 4.05 -24.97
CA HIS A 191 -2.17 3.05 -26.02
C HIS A 191 -2.41 3.70 -27.39
N THR A 192 -3.14 4.81 -27.43
CA THR A 192 -3.35 5.60 -28.66
C THR A 192 -2.03 6.14 -29.20
N ALA A 193 -1.19 6.72 -28.34
CA ALA A 193 0.12 7.22 -28.75
C ALA A 193 1.02 6.08 -29.29
N VAL A 194 1.00 4.90 -28.68
CA VAL A 194 1.72 3.72 -29.17
C VAL A 194 1.18 3.26 -30.53
N ALA A 195 -0.14 3.20 -30.69
CA ALA A 195 -0.79 2.83 -31.94
C ALA A 195 -0.44 3.80 -33.08
N ASP A 196 -0.52 5.11 -32.82
CA ASP A 196 -0.18 6.16 -33.77
C ASP A 196 1.31 6.14 -34.15
N ALA A 197 2.19 5.99 -33.15
CA ALA A 197 3.63 5.86 -33.39
C ALA A 197 3.96 4.61 -34.22
N ALA A 198 3.17 3.55 -34.12
CA ALA A 198 3.36 2.31 -34.87
C ALA A 198 2.65 2.30 -36.24
N GLY A 199 1.72 3.23 -36.46
CA GLY A 199 0.85 3.23 -37.64
C GLY A 199 -0.11 2.04 -37.68
N VAL A 200 -0.53 1.53 -36.51
CA VAL A 200 -1.51 0.45 -36.39
C VAL A 200 -2.81 0.98 -35.78
N PRO A 201 -3.99 0.44 -36.14
CA PRO A 201 -5.23 0.81 -35.47
C PRO A 201 -5.19 0.45 -33.98
N LEU A 202 -5.73 1.31 -33.11
CA LEU A 202 -5.81 1.05 -31.67
C LEU A 202 -6.51 -0.27 -31.33
N ALA A 203 -7.54 -0.64 -32.10
CA ALA A 203 -8.27 -1.90 -31.93
C ALA A 203 -7.41 -3.16 -32.18
N GLU A 204 -6.28 -3.02 -32.90
CA GLU A 204 -5.33 -4.10 -33.15
C GLU A 204 -4.18 -4.12 -32.13
N LEU A 205 -4.11 -3.12 -31.24
CA LEU A 205 -3.06 -2.99 -30.23
C LEU A 205 -3.42 -3.78 -28.95
N THR A 206 -3.46 -5.10 -29.08
CA THR A 206 -3.48 -6.01 -27.92
C THR A 206 -2.20 -5.85 -27.07
N PRO A 207 -2.19 -6.21 -25.77
CA PRO A 207 -1.00 -6.13 -24.93
C PRO A 207 0.24 -6.80 -25.53
N GLU A 208 0.07 -7.99 -26.13
CA GLU A 208 1.16 -8.73 -26.79
C GLU A 208 1.69 -7.96 -28.00
N ARG A 209 0.77 -7.42 -28.81
CA ARG A 209 1.11 -6.59 -29.96
C ARG A 209 1.80 -5.29 -29.57
N ALA A 210 1.42 -4.68 -28.45
CA ALA A 210 2.06 -3.49 -27.93
C ALA A 210 3.53 -3.76 -27.61
N VAL A 211 3.85 -4.91 -26.98
CA VAL A 211 5.24 -5.32 -26.69
C VAL A 211 6.04 -5.49 -27.97
N GLU A 212 5.50 -6.17 -28.98
CA GLU A 212 6.16 -6.34 -30.28
C GLU A 212 6.45 -5.02 -30.98
N VAL A 213 5.45 -4.13 -30.98
CA VAL A 213 5.53 -2.80 -31.59
C VAL A 213 6.57 -1.93 -30.88
N LEU A 214 6.59 -1.95 -29.55
CA LEU A 214 7.55 -1.19 -28.74
C LEU A 214 8.99 -1.72 -28.87
N ALA A 215 9.19 -2.96 -29.35
CA ALA A 215 10.51 -3.47 -29.64
C ALA A 215 11.16 -2.78 -30.88
N ASP A 216 10.36 -2.24 -31.80
CA ASP A 216 10.86 -1.52 -32.98
C ASP A 216 11.56 -0.20 -32.57
N PRO A 217 12.87 -0.04 -32.86
CA PRO A 217 13.60 1.20 -32.57
C PRO A 217 12.97 2.46 -33.18
N ALA A 218 12.35 2.36 -34.36
CA ALA A 218 11.74 3.52 -35.03
C ALA A 218 10.44 3.97 -34.35
N VAL A 219 9.70 3.04 -33.73
CA VAL A 219 8.53 3.38 -32.89
C VAL A 219 8.99 4.04 -31.61
N ARG A 220 10.02 3.49 -30.95
CA ARG A 220 10.62 4.09 -29.74
C ARG A 220 11.10 5.51 -29.97
N GLN A 221 11.84 5.77 -31.05
CA GLN A 221 12.28 7.13 -31.39
C GLN A 221 11.13 8.11 -31.60
N ARG A 222 10.01 7.66 -32.17
CA ARG A 222 8.81 8.51 -32.34
C ARG A 222 8.14 8.81 -31.00
N LEU A 223 8.04 7.82 -30.11
CA LEU A 223 7.51 8.00 -28.76
C LEU A 223 8.41 8.89 -27.90
N GLU A 224 9.73 8.74 -28.01
CA GLU A 224 10.72 9.62 -27.35
C GLU A 224 10.57 11.06 -27.84
N ALA A 225 10.46 11.27 -29.17
CA ALA A 225 10.22 12.59 -29.72
C ALA A 225 8.89 13.19 -29.24
N LEU A 226 7.83 12.38 -29.13
CA LEU A 226 6.54 12.82 -28.57
C LEU A 226 6.68 13.21 -27.09
N TYR A 227 7.37 12.40 -26.29
CA TYR A 227 7.66 12.69 -24.89
C TYR A 227 8.46 13.99 -24.70
N GLU A 228 9.40 14.29 -25.60
CA GLU A 228 10.16 15.55 -25.53
C GLU A 228 9.35 16.78 -25.95
N GLN A 229 8.40 16.62 -26.86
CA GLN A 229 7.66 17.72 -27.49
C GLN A 229 6.32 18.05 -26.81
N ASP A 230 5.64 17.04 -26.27
CA ASP A 230 4.33 17.15 -25.66
C ASP A 230 4.44 17.07 -24.13
N GLU A 231 4.32 18.22 -23.47
CA GLU A 231 4.36 18.32 -22.01
C GLU A 231 3.24 17.55 -21.32
N ALA A 232 2.04 17.51 -21.89
CA ALA A 232 0.91 16.80 -21.30
C ALA A 232 1.11 15.28 -21.40
N PHE A 233 1.60 14.80 -22.54
CA PHE A 233 1.96 13.39 -22.72
C PHE A 233 3.09 12.97 -21.77
N ARG A 234 4.13 13.82 -21.62
CA ARG A 234 5.22 13.61 -20.67
C ARG A 234 4.73 13.49 -19.24
N GLU A 235 3.97 14.49 -18.75
CA GLU A 235 3.44 14.45 -17.38
C GLU A 235 2.55 13.22 -17.13
N MET A 236 1.75 12.83 -18.13
CA MET A 236 0.91 11.64 -18.05
C MET A 236 1.75 10.37 -17.94
N LEU A 237 2.76 10.19 -18.80
CA LEU A 237 3.66 9.04 -18.76
C LEU A 237 4.46 8.99 -17.45
N ASP A 238 4.95 10.13 -16.97
CA ASP A 238 5.69 10.20 -15.70
C ASP A 238 4.80 9.77 -14.53
N ARG A 239 3.56 10.25 -14.47
CA ARG A 239 2.59 9.85 -13.43
C ARG A 239 2.27 8.35 -13.51
N GLN A 240 2.04 7.82 -14.70
CA GLN A 240 1.75 6.39 -14.88
C GLN A 240 2.96 5.51 -14.53
N SER A 241 4.16 5.94 -14.90
CA SER A 241 5.42 5.29 -14.51
C SER A 241 5.61 5.29 -13.00
N ASP A 242 5.36 6.42 -12.33
CA ASP A 242 5.45 6.54 -10.88
C ASP A 242 4.42 5.67 -10.16
N GLN A 243 3.17 5.63 -10.65
CA GLN A 243 2.10 4.81 -10.08
C GLN A 243 2.40 3.32 -10.26
N ALA A 244 2.81 2.89 -11.46
CA ALA A 244 3.21 1.52 -11.73
C ALA A 244 4.41 1.12 -10.86
N ARG A 245 5.42 2.00 -10.72
CA ARG A 245 6.56 1.76 -9.84
C ARG A 245 6.14 1.63 -8.38
N LYS A 246 5.24 2.49 -7.90
CA LYS A 246 4.74 2.45 -6.52
C LYS A 246 3.98 1.15 -6.25
N GLY A 247 3.05 0.76 -7.13
CA GLY A 247 2.33 -0.51 -7.02
C GLY A 247 3.26 -1.71 -7.01
N LEU A 248 4.24 -1.74 -7.91
CA LEU A 248 5.26 -2.79 -7.92
C LEU A 248 6.07 -2.84 -6.61
N MET A 249 6.46 -1.68 -6.07
CA MET A 249 7.17 -1.62 -4.78
C MET A 249 6.29 -2.14 -3.64
N GLU A 250 5.00 -1.82 -3.64
CA GLU A 250 4.05 -2.35 -2.66
C GLU A 250 3.93 -3.88 -2.75
N ASP A 251 3.80 -4.44 -3.96
CA ASP A 251 3.73 -5.89 -4.20
C ASP A 251 5.01 -6.61 -3.75
N LEU A 252 6.18 -6.02 -4.06
CA LEU A 252 7.49 -6.52 -3.61
C LEU A 252 7.59 -6.49 -2.08
N PHE A 253 7.21 -5.37 -1.46
CA PHE A 253 7.27 -5.20 -0.01
C PHE A 253 6.31 -6.14 0.74
N ASN A 254 5.13 -6.35 0.16
CA ASN A 254 4.12 -7.24 0.70
C ASN A 254 4.43 -8.71 0.41
N GLY A 255 5.45 -9.01 -0.39
CA GLY A 255 5.80 -10.37 -0.72
C GLY A 255 4.79 -11.06 -1.66
N ASP A 256 3.82 -10.31 -2.17
CA ASP A 256 2.90 -10.77 -3.23
C ASP A 256 3.68 -11.06 -4.52
N LEU A 257 4.79 -10.33 -4.72
CA LEU A 257 5.78 -10.58 -5.76
C LEU A 257 7.13 -10.96 -5.13
N THR A 258 7.56 -12.21 -5.32
CA THR A 258 8.84 -12.73 -4.78
C THR A 258 9.80 -13.13 -5.89
N LEU A 259 10.99 -12.51 -5.92
CA LEU A 259 12.02 -12.79 -6.94
C LEU A 259 13.04 -13.85 -6.46
N GLY A 260 13.17 -14.04 -5.13
CA GLY A 260 14.18 -14.91 -4.55
C GLY A 260 15.58 -14.42 -4.91
N LEU A 261 15.81 -13.11 -4.78
CA LEU A 261 17.08 -12.48 -5.10
C LEU A 261 18.11 -12.71 -4.01
N PHE A 262 17.69 -12.93 -2.77
CA PHE A 262 18.57 -12.98 -1.60
C PHE A 262 18.63 -14.39 -0.98
N THR A 263 19.79 -14.73 -0.40
CA THR A 263 19.94 -15.99 0.35
C THR A 263 19.42 -15.81 1.79
N VAL A 264 19.16 -16.93 2.47
CA VAL A 264 18.76 -16.90 3.90
C VAL A 264 19.77 -16.14 4.75
N GLU A 265 21.06 -16.39 4.52
CA GLU A 265 22.15 -15.68 5.22
C GLU A 265 22.06 -14.16 4.98
N GLU A 266 21.87 -13.74 3.73
CA GLU A 266 21.75 -12.32 3.38
C GLU A 266 20.51 -11.66 4.00
N LEU A 267 19.39 -12.39 4.12
CA LEU A 267 18.18 -11.89 4.77
C LEU A 267 18.36 -11.79 6.30
N VAL A 268 19.17 -12.65 6.91
CA VAL A 268 19.52 -12.58 8.35
C VAL A 268 20.37 -11.35 8.68
N LEU A 269 21.14 -10.83 7.72
CA LEU A 269 21.99 -9.64 7.90
C LEU A 269 21.20 -8.44 8.47
N LEU A 270 19.98 -8.20 7.98
CA LEU A 270 19.13 -7.11 8.48
C LEU A 270 18.90 -7.22 9.99
N ASN A 271 18.54 -8.42 10.46
CA ASN A 271 18.29 -8.68 11.87
C ASN A 271 19.56 -8.54 12.70
N ALA A 272 20.71 -9.02 12.19
CA ALA A 272 21.99 -8.89 12.85
C ALA A 272 22.38 -7.42 13.05
N LEU A 273 22.23 -6.58 12.01
CA LEU A 273 22.52 -5.16 12.07
C LEU A 273 21.56 -4.40 12.99
N ILE A 274 20.25 -4.70 12.94
CA ILE A 274 19.26 -4.13 13.87
C ILE A 274 19.62 -4.46 15.31
N TYR A 275 19.96 -5.72 15.58
CA TYR A 275 20.30 -6.16 16.92
C TYR A 275 21.60 -5.49 17.42
N HIS A 276 22.64 -5.47 16.59
CA HIS A 276 23.91 -4.83 16.92
C HIS A 276 23.77 -3.32 17.18
N GLN A 277 23.04 -2.60 16.32
CA GLN A 277 22.78 -1.17 16.54
C GLN A 277 21.98 -0.92 17.82
N ARG A 278 20.99 -1.76 18.14
CA ARG A 278 20.22 -1.66 19.39
C ARG A 278 21.10 -1.90 20.62
N GLN A 279 22.02 -2.86 20.60
CA GLN A 279 22.97 -3.06 21.70
C GLN A 279 23.88 -1.83 21.91
N LEU A 280 24.37 -1.24 20.82
CA LEU A 280 25.15 0.01 20.88
C LEU A 280 24.31 1.18 21.42
N LYS A 281 23.03 1.28 21.07
CA LYS A 281 22.11 2.32 21.58
C LYS A 281 21.68 2.09 23.03
N GLU A 282 21.47 0.85 23.48
CA GLU A 282 21.19 0.57 24.89
C GLU A 282 22.37 0.94 25.81
N SER A 283 23.60 0.92 25.27
CA SER A 283 24.79 1.46 25.95
C SER A 283 24.83 3.00 25.99
N ARG A 284 24.04 3.68 25.16
CA ARG A 284 23.88 5.14 25.05
C ARG A 284 22.41 5.54 25.25
N ARG A 285 21.93 5.53 26.50
CA ARG A 285 20.57 5.94 26.86
C ARG A 285 20.20 7.32 26.29
N GLU A 286 19.30 7.33 25.31
CA GLU A 286 18.26 8.35 25.10
C GLU A 286 17.18 7.72 24.21
N LEU A 287 15.97 7.59 24.78
CA LEU A 287 14.79 7.04 24.10
C LEU A 287 13.98 8.24 23.59
N SER A 288 13.92 8.40 22.26
CA SER A 288 12.94 9.25 21.58
C SER A 288 12.30 8.44 20.46
N ASP A 289 10.98 8.34 20.60
CA ASP A 289 9.89 8.25 19.62
C ASP A 289 9.88 7.16 18.54
N GLU A 290 8.69 6.53 18.41
CA GLU A 290 8.37 5.45 17.48
C GLU A 290 8.58 5.82 15.99
N GLU A 291 8.60 7.11 15.64
CA GLU A 291 8.95 7.60 14.30
C GLU A 291 10.45 7.39 13.97
N ALA A 292 11.32 7.35 14.98
CA ALA A 292 12.73 7.02 14.79
C ALA A 292 12.91 5.56 14.34
N SER A 293 11.97 4.66 14.66
CA SER A 293 12.08 3.23 14.37
C SER A 293 11.96 2.89 12.88
N ALA A 294 11.10 3.58 12.13
CA ALA A 294 10.93 3.35 10.69
C ALA A 294 12.12 3.89 9.89
N SER A 295 12.54 5.12 10.20
CA SER A 295 13.73 5.75 9.59
C SER A 295 15.02 4.98 9.91
N GLU A 296 15.17 4.50 11.15
CA GLU A 296 16.29 3.65 11.56
C GLU A 296 16.28 2.31 10.81
N THR A 297 15.13 1.66 10.67
CA THR A 297 15.04 0.40 9.92
C THR A 297 15.39 0.60 8.44
N ALA A 298 14.95 1.70 7.83
CA ALA A 298 15.31 2.05 6.46
C ALA A 298 16.82 2.30 6.30
N GLN A 299 17.44 3.02 7.24
CA GLN A 299 18.90 3.24 7.25
C GLN A 299 19.68 1.94 7.42
N ILE A 300 19.21 1.04 8.29
CA ILE A 300 19.85 -0.27 8.50
C ILE A 300 19.67 -1.15 7.28
N ALA A 301 18.50 -1.13 6.63
CA ALA A 301 18.29 -1.84 5.37
C ALA A 301 19.20 -1.31 4.27
N GLN A 302 19.42 0.00 4.20
CA GLN A 302 20.38 0.60 3.28
C GLN A 302 21.81 0.17 3.59
N GLN A 303 22.20 0.08 4.87
CA GLN A 303 23.51 -0.42 5.29
C GLN A 303 23.69 -1.90 4.92
N ALA A 304 22.68 -2.74 5.19
CA ALA A 304 22.68 -4.15 4.78
C ALA A 304 22.89 -4.26 3.27
N PHE A 305 22.16 -3.44 2.51
CA PHE A 305 22.24 -3.44 1.07
C PHE A 305 23.60 -2.96 0.53
N GLN A 306 24.22 -1.94 1.15
CA GLN A 306 25.57 -1.50 0.80
C GLN A 306 26.61 -2.62 0.97
N ILE A 307 26.47 -3.45 2.01
CA ILE A 307 27.32 -4.62 2.23
C ILE A 307 27.09 -5.67 1.13
N LEU A 308 25.84 -5.85 0.71
CA LEU A 308 25.46 -6.82 -0.34
C LEU A 308 25.80 -6.35 -1.76
N ASN A 309 25.93 -5.05 -2.01
CA ASN A 309 26.08 -4.48 -3.35
C ASN A 309 27.51 -4.61 -3.90
N THR A 310 28.00 -5.85 -4.01
CA THR A 310 29.29 -6.18 -4.61
C THR A 310 29.14 -6.56 -6.10
N PRO A 311 30.19 -6.43 -6.93
CA PRO A 311 30.15 -6.90 -8.33
C PRO A 311 29.72 -8.37 -8.46
N GLU A 312 30.23 -9.25 -7.60
CA GLU A 312 29.91 -10.67 -7.60
C GLU A 312 28.43 -10.91 -7.29
N ARG A 313 27.89 -10.15 -6.33
CA ARG A 313 26.48 -10.30 -5.95
C ARG A 313 25.54 -9.77 -7.03
N ARG A 314 25.90 -8.65 -7.66
CA ARG A 314 25.18 -8.12 -8.81
C ARG A 314 25.11 -9.14 -9.95
N GLN A 315 26.20 -9.84 -10.22
CA GLN A 315 26.21 -10.91 -11.22
C GLN A 315 25.26 -12.07 -10.86
N ARG A 316 25.18 -12.44 -9.57
CA ARG A 316 24.22 -13.45 -9.10
C ARG A 316 22.77 -12.97 -9.25
N TRP A 317 22.46 -11.71 -8.95
CA TRP A 317 21.12 -11.14 -9.18
C TRP A 317 20.75 -11.16 -10.67
N ARG A 318 21.66 -10.70 -11.55
CA ARG A 318 21.47 -10.77 -13.01
C ARG A 318 21.20 -12.21 -13.48
N THR A 319 21.98 -13.17 -12.98
CA THR A 319 21.80 -14.59 -13.31
C THR A 319 20.45 -15.11 -12.84
N ARG A 320 20.02 -14.74 -11.63
CA ARG A 320 18.71 -15.13 -11.09
C ARG A 320 17.56 -14.55 -11.90
N ILE A 321 17.64 -13.28 -12.27
CA ILE A 321 16.64 -12.61 -13.13
C ILE A 321 16.56 -13.31 -14.48
N ALA A 322 17.69 -13.58 -15.13
CA ALA A 322 17.72 -14.31 -16.39
C ALA A 322 17.13 -15.72 -16.29
N GLN A 323 17.33 -16.42 -15.16
CA GLN A 323 16.70 -17.73 -14.90
C GLN A 323 15.19 -17.65 -14.75
N LEU A 324 14.68 -16.56 -14.16
CA LEU A 324 13.23 -16.33 -14.03
C LEU A 324 12.63 -15.93 -15.37
N GLU A 325 13.28 -15.04 -16.12
CA GLU A 325 12.89 -14.66 -17.49
C GLU A 325 12.84 -15.87 -18.43
N ALA A 326 13.76 -16.83 -18.31
CA ALA A 326 13.73 -18.06 -19.11
C ALA A 326 12.50 -18.94 -18.85
N LYS A 327 11.74 -18.69 -17.78
CA LYS A 327 10.47 -19.34 -17.43
C LYS A 327 9.25 -18.44 -17.70
N SER A 328 9.41 -17.40 -18.52
CA SER A 328 8.47 -16.29 -18.69
C SER A 328 7.02 -16.70 -18.98
N GLU A 329 6.80 -17.80 -19.70
CA GLU A 329 5.46 -18.28 -20.05
C GLU A 329 4.59 -18.64 -18.82
N GLU A 330 5.20 -18.92 -17.67
CA GLU A 330 4.48 -19.24 -16.42
C GLU A 330 4.34 -18.04 -15.46
N LEU A 331 4.87 -16.87 -15.82
CA LEU A 331 4.92 -15.72 -14.92
C LEU A 331 3.71 -14.79 -15.12
N SER A 332 3.20 -14.24 -14.02
CA SER A 332 2.19 -13.19 -14.05
C SER A 332 2.74 -11.92 -14.72
N GLY A 333 1.85 -11.11 -15.31
CA GLY A 333 2.22 -9.82 -15.91
C GLY A 333 3.05 -8.91 -14.98
N PRO A 334 2.65 -8.71 -13.70
CA PRO A 334 3.45 -7.94 -12.74
C PRO A 334 4.87 -8.51 -12.53
N MET A 335 5.02 -9.84 -12.50
CA MET A 335 6.32 -10.48 -12.37
C MET A 335 7.20 -10.22 -13.61
N GLN A 336 6.63 -10.28 -14.82
CA GLN A 336 7.36 -9.97 -16.03
C GLN A 336 7.82 -8.49 -16.06
N ALA A 337 6.94 -7.56 -15.66
CA ALA A 337 7.27 -6.14 -15.55
C ALA A 337 8.38 -5.88 -14.51
N ALA A 338 8.30 -6.55 -13.35
CA ALA A 338 9.33 -6.48 -12.32
C ALA A 338 10.70 -6.93 -12.86
N LEU A 339 10.75 -8.10 -13.51
CA LEU A 339 11.98 -8.63 -14.09
C LEU A 339 12.59 -7.69 -15.12
N LEU A 340 11.76 -7.08 -15.98
CA LEU A 340 12.23 -6.09 -16.96
C LEU A 340 12.88 -4.88 -16.29
N LEU A 341 12.27 -4.33 -15.23
CA LEU A 341 12.80 -3.19 -14.50
C LEU A 341 14.12 -3.54 -13.80
N PHE A 342 14.19 -4.68 -13.11
CA PHE A 342 15.44 -5.13 -12.49
C PHE A 342 16.53 -5.43 -13.52
N ARG A 343 16.19 -5.99 -14.70
CA ARG A 343 17.15 -6.21 -15.78
C ARG A 343 17.75 -4.89 -16.27
N THR A 344 16.89 -3.92 -16.54
CA THR A 344 17.30 -2.60 -17.05
C THR A 344 18.15 -1.87 -16.03
N ALA A 345 17.71 -1.87 -14.77
CA ALA A 345 18.38 -1.14 -13.69
C ALA A 345 19.69 -1.82 -13.23
N LEU A 346 19.88 -3.12 -13.46
CA LEU A 346 21.14 -3.81 -13.18
C LEU A 346 22.18 -3.69 -14.30
N THR A 347 22.02 -2.82 -15.29
CA THR A 347 23.06 -2.53 -16.30
C THR A 347 24.17 -1.63 -15.75
N GLU A 348 25.38 -1.67 -16.33
CA GLU A 348 26.54 -0.90 -15.87
C GLU A 348 26.74 0.37 -16.71
N PRO A 349 27.13 1.52 -16.11
CA PRO A 349 27.28 1.78 -14.68
C PRO A 349 25.94 1.92 -13.95
N ILE A 350 25.87 1.42 -12.71
CA ILE A 350 24.70 1.65 -11.85
C ILE A 350 24.83 3.06 -11.27
N GLU A 351 24.22 4.05 -11.91
CA GLU A 351 24.19 5.45 -11.45
C GLU A 351 22.89 5.81 -10.70
N ASP A 352 22.17 4.83 -10.14
CA ASP A 352 20.72 4.99 -10.02
C ASP A 352 20.18 5.27 -8.61
N SER A 353 19.67 6.50 -8.45
CA SER A 353 18.62 6.85 -7.48
C SER A 353 17.34 5.99 -7.64
N VAL A 354 17.19 5.31 -8.79
CA VAL A 354 16.01 4.50 -9.16
C VAL A 354 16.12 3.03 -8.72
N LEU A 355 17.32 2.44 -8.75
CA LEU A 355 17.55 1.01 -8.48
C LEU A 355 17.50 0.69 -6.98
N MET A 356 18.14 1.55 -6.17
CA MET A 356 18.29 1.32 -4.74
C MET A 356 16.94 1.12 -4.03
N PRO A 357 15.90 1.94 -4.28
CA PRO A 357 14.58 1.71 -3.72
C PRO A 357 13.99 0.33 -4.08
N LEU A 358 14.08 -0.10 -5.34
CA LEU A 358 13.52 -1.38 -5.79
C LEU A 358 14.20 -2.58 -5.11
N LEU A 359 15.53 -2.61 -5.06
CA LEU A 359 16.27 -3.70 -4.44
C LEU A 359 16.10 -3.74 -2.92
N VAL A 360 16.07 -2.58 -2.25
CA VAL A 360 15.78 -2.51 -0.80
C VAL A 360 14.36 -3.00 -0.51
N THR A 361 13.40 -2.63 -1.34
CA THR A 361 12.00 -3.06 -1.16
C THR A 361 11.84 -4.56 -1.34
N ALA A 362 12.45 -5.14 -2.38
CA ALA A 362 12.50 -6.59 -2.59
C ALA A 362 13.20 -7.31 -1.41
N TYR A 363 14.29 -6.74 -0.89
CA TYR A 363 15.01 -7.29 0.27
C TYR A 363 14.13 -7.34 1.52
N LEU A 364 13.41 -6.25 1.82
CA LEU A 364 12.50 -6.17 2.96
C LEU A 364 11.32 -7.14 2.84
N GLY A 365 10.73 -7.25 1.65
CA GLY A 365 9.65 -8.21 1.38
C GLY A 365 10.10 -9.66 1.55
N GLU A 366 11.25 -10.03 0.95
CA GLU A 366 11.81 -11.38 1.10
C GLU A 366 12.19 -11.68 2.56
N ALA A 367 12.75 -10.70 3.30
CA ALA A 367 13.05 -10.87 4.71
C ALA A 367 11.80 -11.10 5.55
N ARG A 368 10.69 -10.40 5.25
CA ARG A 368 9.40 -10.58 5.93
C ARG A 368 8.83 -11.98 5.68
N LEU A 369 8.77 -12.41 4.42
CA LEU A 369 8.32 -13.76 4.07
C LEU A 369 9.18 -14.84 4.74
N GLN A 370 10.49 -14.59 4.86
CA GLN A 370 11.39 -15.50 5.54
C GLN A 370 11.08 -15.61 7.04
N ILE A 371 10.75 -14.49 7.70
CA ILE A 371 10.30 -14.48 9.11
C ILE A 371 8.99 -15.25 9.26
N GLU A 372 8.03 -15.06 8.36
CA GLU A 372 6.75 -15.80 8.37
C GLU A 372 6.98 -17.31 8.19
N ARG A 373 7.93 -17.70 7.32
CA ARG A 373 8.31 -19.11 7.13
C ARG A 373 8.93 -19.73 8.38
N VAL A 374 9.79 -19.00 9.10
CA VAL A 374 10.41 -19.46 10.36
C VAL A 374 9.38 -19.83 11.42
N GLU A 375 8.21 -19.19 11.43
CA GLU A 375 7.14 -19.54 12.38
C GLU A 375 6.54 -20.93 12.09
N SER A 376 6.65 -21.40 10.83
CA SER A 376 6.09 -22.67 10.36
C SER A 376 7.11 -23.79 10.16
N ASP A 377 8.41 -23.47 10.06
CA ASP A 377 9.50 -24.44 9.85
C ASP A 377 10.57 -24.36 10.98
N PRO A 378 10.55 -25.33 11.93
CA PRO A 378 11.51 -25.39 13.02
C PRO A 378 12.97 -25.58 12.57
N ALA A 379 13.22 -26.28 11.45
CA ALA A 379 14.58 -26.51 10.97
C ALA A 379 15.18 -25.21 10.43
N LEU A 380 14.37 -24.45 9.69
CA LEU A 380 14.76 -23.13 9.20
C LEU A 380 15.03 -22.14 10.34
N ARG A 381 14.25 -22.23 11.42
CA ARG A 381 14.46 -21.45 12.63
C ARG A 381 15.84 -21.71 13.24
N GLU A 382 16.22 -22.97 13.42
CA GLU A 382 17.52 -23.34 13.98
C GLU A 382 18.68 -22.86 13.10
N GLU A 383 18.54 -22.98 11.77
CA GLU A 383 19.52 -22.46 10.82
C GLU A 383 19.67 -20.93 10.94
N MET A 384 18.56 -20.20 10.99
CA MET A 384 18.58 -18.73 11.11
C MET A 384 19.14 -18.25 12.45
N GLU A 385 18.79 -18.90 13.57
CA GLU A 385 19.35 -18.58 14.89
C GLU A 385 20.87 -18.82 14.92
N LYS A 386 21.34 -19.91 14.30
CA LYS A 386 22.78 -20.21 14.18
C LYS A 386 23.50 -19.16 13.34
N THR A 387 22.96 -18.85 12.15
CA THR A 387 23.55 -17.85 11.25
C THR A 387 23.57 -16.47 11.90
N LEU A 388 22.49 -16.08 12.59
CA LEU A 388 22.43 -14.83 13.34
C LEU A 388 23.53 -14.76 14.41
N GLY A 389 23.71 -15.84 15.19
CA GLY A 389 24.76 -15.91 16.22
C GLY A 389 26.16 -15.71 15.64
N GLN A 390 26.46 -16.34 14.50
CA GLN A 390 27.75 -16.19 13.81
C GLN A 390 27.96 -14.76 13.29
N MET A 391 26.94 -14.13 12.72
CA MET A 391 27.02 -12.75 12.25
C MET A 391 27.25 -11.77 13.40
N LEU A 392 26.56 -11.96 14.53
CA LEU A 392 26.71 -11.11 15.70
C LEU A 392 28.11 -11.23 16.31
N GLU A 393 28.65 -12.45 16.42
CA GLU A 393 30.02 -12.66 16.89
C GLU A 393 31.02 -11.91 16.00
N ARG A 394 30.86 -11.94 14.68
CA ARG A 394 31.74 -11.22 13.75
C ARG A 394 31.61 -9.70 13.89
N LEU A 395 30.38 -9.19 13.97
CA LEU A 395 30.13 -7.77 14.19
C LEU A 395 30.72 -7.27 15.52
N GLU A 396 30.67 -8.07 16.59
CA GLU A 396 31.30 -7.74 17.88
C GLU A 396 32.83 -7.64 17.81
N HIS A 397 33.46 -8.29 16.83
CA HIS A 397 34.92 -8.26 16.58
C HIS A 397 35.32 -7.30 15.45
N ASP A 398 34.41 -6.42 15.00
CA ASP A 398 34.60 -5.51 13.85
C ASP A 398 34.97 -6.25 12.54
N GLU A 399 34.53 -7.51 12.40
CA GLU A 399 34.70 -8.30 11.18
C GLU A 399 33.49 -8.12 10.22
N PRO A 400 33.67 -8.36 8.90
CA PRO A 400 32.56 -8.36 7.96
C PRO A 400 31.48 -9.37 8.39
N PRO A 401 30.18 -9.04 8.36
CA PRO A 401 29.13 -9.95 8.85
C PRO A 401 28.89 -11.16 7.94
N LEU A 402 29.17 -11.03 6.63
CA LEU A 402 29.05 -12.10 5.64
C LEU A 402 30.43 -12.72 5.35
N ALA A 403 30.48 -14.04 5.15
CA ALA A 403 31.72 -14.81 5.01
C ALA A 403 32.34 -14.71 3.61
#